data_AF-A0A523IKA7-F1
#
_entry.id   AF-A0A523IKA7-F1
#
_cell.length_a   1.000
_cell.length_b   1.000
_cell.length_c   1.000
_cell.angle_alpha   90.00
_cell.angle_beta   90.00
_cell.angle_gamma   90.00
#
_symmetry.space_group_name_H-M   'P 1'
#
loop_
_entity.id
_entity.type
_entity.pdbx_description
1 polymer ?
#
loop_
_entity_poly.entity_id
_entity_poly.type
_entity_poly.pdbx_seq_one_letter_code
_entity_poly.pdbx_strand_id
1 'polypeptide(L)'
;MVLAAQEKDALEQKLRTYVGIETSPPEVGRDPINQPMIRHWCEAMGDTNPIYTDSEAASQSIHGGIVAPPTMLQAWVLRGIQMADPSGLPRNKQLELHQLLTDYGYTSVVATNCEQGYDRYLRPGDEISLTTTIESISEEKATALGI
;
A
#
# COMPACT_ATOMS: atom_id res chain seq x y z
N MET A 1 25.35 8.63 -9.97
CA MET A 1 26.42 9.57 -9.55
C MET A 1 26.77 9.21 -8.12
N VAL A 2 28.04 9.05 -7.76
CA VAL A 2 28.41 8.79 -6.37
C VAL A 2 28.41 10.14 -5.65
N LEU A 3 27.50 10.33 -4.68
CA LEU A 3 27.44 11.55 -3.88
C LEU A 3 28.71 11.70 -3.05
N ALA A 4 29.18 12.94 -2.86
CA ALA A 4 30.23 13.18 -1.89
C ALA A 4 29.73 12.85 -0.47
N ALA A 5 30.60 12.40 0.43
CA ALA A 5 30.21 11.98 1.78
C ALA A 5 29.38 13.05 2.52
N GLN A 6 29.76 14.33 2.39
CA GLN A 6 29.05 15.44 3.01
C GLN A 6 27.66 15.69 2.40
N GLU A 7 27.49 15.45 1.09
CA GLU A 7 26.19 15.54 0.42
C GLU A 7 25.26 14.39 0.81
N LYS A 8 25.84 13.19 0.98
CA LYS A 8 25.14 12.01 1.50
C LYS A 8 24.65 12.25 2.93
N ASP A 9 25.51 12.70 3.83
CA ASP A 9 25.13 12.98 5.22
C ASP A 9 24.01 14.02 5.30
N ALA A 10 24.09 15.08 4.48
CA ALA A 10 23.06 16.10 4.39
C ALA A 10 21.73 15.55 3.85
N LEU A 11 21.78 14.68 2.84
CA LEU A 11 20.60 14.00 2.31
C LEU A 11 19.96 13.12 3.39
N GLU A 12 20.73 12.28 4.06
CA GLU A 12 20.22 11.38 5.11
C GLU A 12 19.58 12.17 6.26
N GLN A 13 20.19 13.29 6.70
CA GLN A 13 19.57 14.17 7.70
C GLN A 13 18.22 14.72 7.22
N LYS A 14 18.11 15.09 5.94
CA LYS A 14 16.85 15.55 5.35
C LYS A 14 15.81 14.44 5.22
N LEU A 15 16.23 13.22 4.87
CA LEU A 15 15.33 12.06 4.81
C LEU A 15 14.75 11.76 6.19
N ARG A 16 15.56 11.82 7.25
CA ARG A 16 15.12 11.59 8.64
C ARG A 16 13.98 12.53 9.07
N THR A 17 13.83 13.72 8.48
CA THR A 17 12.72 14.61 8.82
C THR A 17 11.36 14.10 8.35
N TYR A 18 11.30 13.06 7.50
CA TYR A 18 10.06 12.44 7.05
C TYR A 18 9.57 11.32 7.98
N VAL A 19 10.43 10.84 8.89
CA VAL A 19 10.10 9.72 9.78
C VAL A 19 9.04 10.13 10.80
N GLY A 20 8.05 9.26 11.01
CA GLY A 20 6.91 9.48 11.90
C GLY A 20 5.83 10.40 11.33
N ILE A 21 5.94 10.82 10.07
CA ILE A 21 4.98 11.71 9.42
C ILE A 21 3.92 10.89 8.68
N GLU A 22 2.64 11.19 8.95
CA GLU A 22 1.51 10.76 8.13
C GLU A 22 1.58 11.44 6.76
N THR A 23 1.50 10.66 5.69
CA THR A 23 1.81 11.17 4.35
C THR A 23 0.70 12.03 3.75
N SER A 24 -0.54 11.74 4.13
CA SER A 24 -1.77 12.44 3.76
C SER A 24 -2.81 12.28 4.87
N PRO A 25 -3.85 13.14 4.93
CA PRO A 25 -5.03 12.88 5.74
C PRO A 25 -5.67 11.53 5.38
N PRO A 26 -6.42 10.88 6.30
CA PRO A 26 -7.04 9.58 6.05
C PRO A 26 -7.85 9.54 4.75
N GLU A 27 -7.59 8.53 3.94
CA GLU A 27 -8.21 8.35 2.63
C GLU A 27 -9.26 7.25 2.70
N VAL A 28 -10.50 7.57 2.34
CA VAL A 28 -11.58 6.57 2.30
C VAL A 28 -11.41 5.71 1.05
N GLY A 29 -11.62 4.40 1.19
CA GLY A 29 -11.69 3.47 0.07
C GLY A 29 -12.71 3.95 -0.97
N ARG A 30 -12.42 3.67 -2.25
CA ARG A 30 -13.24 4.19 -3.36
C ARG A 30 -14.66 3.64 -3.35
N ASP A 31 -14.77 2.39 -2.94
CA ASP A 31 -16.01 1.65 -2.87
C ASP A 31 -16.08 0.99 -1.49
N PRO A 32 -17.27 0.88 -0.89
CA PRO A 32 -17.48 -0.09 0.16
C PRO A 32 -17.05 -1.47 -0.33
N ILE A 33 -16.65 -2.32 0.61
CA ILE A 33 -16.32 -3.72 0.32
C ILE A 33 -17.50 -4.33 -0.43
N ASN A 34 -17.24 -4.95 -1.58
CA ASN A 34 -18.30 -5.39 -2.47
C ASN A 34 -18.00 -6.74 -3.11
N GLN A 35 -19.07 -7.53 -3.31
CA GLN A 35 -18.97 -8.88 -3.87
C GLN A 35 -18.43 -8.92 -5.31
N PRO A 36 -18.74 -7.96 -6.21
CA PRO A 36 -18.17 -7.96 -7.56
C PRO A 36 -16.63 -7.93 -7.57
N MET A 37 -16.02 -7.06 -6.76
CA MET A 37 -14.56 -7.00 -6.64
C MET A 37 -13.99 -8.26 -5.97
N ILE A 38 -14.65 -8.78 -4.93
CA ILE A 38 -14.24 -10.04 -4.27
C ILE A 38 -14.19 -11.19 -5.29
N ARG A 39 -15.27 -11.38 -6.06
CA ARG A 39 -15.33 -12.44 -7.09
C ARG A 39 -14.20 -12.29 -8.11
N HIS A 40 -14.00 -11.09 -8.64
CA HIS A 40 -12.94 -10.85 -9.64
C HIS A 40 -11.54 -11.11 -9.08
N TRP A 41 -11.29 -10.73 -7.83
CA TRP A 41 -10.00 -11.00 -7.19
C TRP A 41 -9.78 -12.50 -6.99
N CYS A 42 -10.80 -13.22 -6.50
CA CYS A 42 -10.73 -14.67 -6.34
C CYS A 42 -10.43 -15.38 -7.67
N GLU A 43 -11.08 -14.97 -8.77
CA GLU A 43 -10.80 -15.49 -10.11
C GLU A 43 -9.36 -15.22 -10.56
N ALA A 44 -8.87 -13.98 -10.39
CA ALA A 44 -7.53 -13.59 -10.80
C ALA A 44 -6.43 -14.31 -10.00
N MET A 45 -6.68 -14.56 -8.71
CA MET A 45 -5.73 -15.23 -7.81
C MET A 45 -5.88 -16.76 -7.82
N GLY A 46 -6.94 -17.30 -8.41
CA GLY A 46 -7.27 -18.71 -8.38
C GLY A 46 -7.74 -19.21 -7.00
N ASP A 47 -8.24 -18.33 -6.14
CA ASP A 47 -8.75 -18.68 -4.81
C ASP A 47 -10.21 -19.15 -4.92
N THR A 48 -10.44 -20.43 -4.67
CA THR A 48 -11.75 -21.08 -4.80
C THR A 48 -12.45 -21.28 -3.45
N ASN A 49 -11.99 -20.63 -2.38
CA ASN A 49 -12.63 -20.76 -1.07
C ASN A 49 -14.09 -20.23 -1.13
N PRO A 50 -15.10 -21.10 -0.89
CA PRO A 50 -16.50 -20.74 -1.14
C PRO A 50 -17.02 -19.67 -0.17
N ILE A 51 -16.38 -19.45 0.98
CA ILE A 51 -16.83 -18.43 1.95
C ILE A 51 -16.77 -16.99 1.39
N TYR A 52 -16.05 -16.78 0.28
CA TYR A 52 -15.90 -15.48 -0.36
C TYR A 52 -16.97 -15.19 -1.43
N THR A 53 -17.63 -16.21 -1.98
CA THR A 53 -18.49 -16.05 -3.16
C THR A 53 -19.82 -16.81 -3.10
N ASP A 54 -19.94 -17.83 -2.24
CA ASP A 54 -21.17 -18.60 -2.03
C ASP A 54 -21.80 -18.19 -0.70
N SER A 55 -23.00 -17.60 -0.77
CA SER A 55 -23.72 -17.12 0.41
C SER A 55 -24.18 -18.25 1.34
N GLU A 56 -24.53 -19.43 0.82
CA GLU A 56 -24.94 -20.58 1.62
C GLU A 56 -23.74 -21.14 2.38
N ALA A 57 -22.63 -21.40 1.68
CA ALA A 57 -21.40 -21.88 2.30
C ALA A 57 -20.87 -20.89 3.34
N ALA A 58 -20.89 -19.58 3.03
CA ALA A 58 -20.43 -18.56 3.96
C ALA A 58 -21.34 -18.46 5.20
N SER A 59 -22.66 -18.65 5.06
CA SER A 59 -23.61 -18.66 6.18
C SER A 59 -23.38 -19.83 7.16
N GLN A 60 -22.90 -20.96 6.66
CA GLN A 60 -22.59 -22.16 7.45
C GLN A 60 -21.17 -22.11 8.06
N SER A 61 -20.34 -21.15 7.65
CA SER A 61 -19.01 -20.93 8.19
C SER A 61 -19.04 -20.17 9.52
N ILE A 62 -17.88 -20.08 10.20
CA ILE A 62 -17.72 -19.24 11.40
C ILE A 62 -18.00 -17.74 11.14
N HIS A 63 -18.05 -17.31 9.88
CA HIS A 63 -18.28 -15.93 9.50
C HIS A 63 -19.78 -15.60 9.37
N GLY A 64 -20.67 -16.59 9.22
CA GLY A 64 -22.12 -16.38 9.13
C GLY A 64 -22.58 -15.55 7.92
N GLY A 65 -21.73 -15.40 6.89
CA GLY A 65 -21.99 -14.63 5.68
C GLY A 65 -20.70 -14.33 4.93
N ILE A 66 -20.82 -13.81 3.70
CA ILE A 66 -19.68 -13.53 2.83
C ILE A 66 -18.71 -12.57 3.51
N VAL A 67 -17.42 -12.87 3.39
CA VAL A 67 -16.31 -12.03 3.80
C VAL A 67 -15.35 -11.80 2.63
N ALA A 68 -14.60 -10.72 2.66
CA ALA A 68 -13.52 -10.51 1.70
C ALA A 68 -12.29 -11.36 2.08
N PRO A 69 -11.55 -11.92 1.11
CA PRO A 69 -10.22 -12.46 1.34
C PRO A 69 -9.34 -11.42 2.07
N PRO A 70 -8.68 -11.76 3.20
CA PRO A 70 -7.90 -10.79 3.97
C PRO A 70 -6.81 -10.10 3.14
N THR A 71 -6.18 -10.84 2.24
CA THR A 71 -5.14 -10.37 1.31
C THR A 71 -5.62 -9.33 0.29
N MET A 72 -6.94 -9.06 0.21
CA MET A 72 -7.48 -7.95 -0.57
C MET A 72 -7.36 -6.58 0.11
N LEU A 73 -6.93 -6.50 1.38
CA LEU A 73 -7.00 -5.27 2.18
C LEU A 73 -6.50 -4.03 1.44
N GLN A 74 -5.32 -4.10 0.81
CA GLN A 74 -4.74 -2.99 0.07
C GLN A 74 -5.54 -2.64 -1.20
N ALA A 75 -6.17 -3.61 -1.86
CA ALA A 75 -6.87 -3.41 -3.13
C ALA A 75 -8.03 -2.42 -3.02
N TRP A 76 -8.66 -2.32 -1.84
CA TRP A 76 -9.78 -1.42 -1.56
C TRP A 76 -9.38 0.06 -1.49
N VAL A 77 -8.10 0.35 -1.25
CA VAL A 77 -7.57 1.71 -1.06
C VAL A 77 -6.59 2.12 -2.15
N LEU A 78 -6.32 1.25 -3.13
CA LEU A 78 -5.50 1.60 -4.28
C LEU A 78 -6.19 2.65 -5.17
N ARG A 79 -5.40 3.61 -5.65
CA ARG A 79 -5.88 4.68 -6.54
C ARG A 79 -6.02 4.25 -8.01
N GLY A 80 -5.95 2.94 -8.29
CA GLY A 80 -6.09 2.37 -9.62
C GLY A 80 -5.09 2.95 -10.64
N ILE A 81 -5.55 3.17 -11.87
CA ILE A 81 -4.70 3.60 -12.99
C ILE A 81 -3.96 4.93 -12.77
N GLN A 82 -4.50 5.80 -11.90
CA GLN A 82 -3.86 7.07 -11.57
C GLN A 82 -2.51 6.89 -10.85
N MET A 83 -2.26 5.72 -10.26
CA MET A 83 -0.94 5.39 -9.70
C MET A 83 0.14 5.25 -10.76
N ALA A 84 -0.22 4.94 -12.01
CA ALA A 84 0.74 4.79 -13.11
C ALA A 84 1.26 6.15 -13.63
N ASP A 85 0.52 7.23 -13.39
CA ASP A 85 0.93 8.59 -13.70
C ASP A 85 0.68 9.51 -12.48
N PRO A 86 1.68 9.65 -11.60
CA PRO A 86 1.54 10.45 -10.39
C PRO A 86 1.48 11.96 -10.65
N SER A 87 1.66 12.44 -11.89
CA SER A 87 1.60 13.88 -12.21
C SER A 87 0.23 14.50 -11.90
N GLY A 88 -0.84 13.71 -11.95
CA GLY A 88 -2.20 14.11 -11.60
C GLY A 88 -2.60 13.85 -10.15
N LEU A 89 -1.73 13.27 -9.32
CA LEU A 89 -2.05 12.95 -7.93
C LEU A 89 -1.85 14.18 -7.02
N PRO A 90 -2.69 14.35 -5.98
CA PRO A 90 -2.43 15.35 -4.95
C PRO A 90 -1.04 15.13 -4.35
N ARG A 91 -0.28 16.22 -4.17
CA ARG A 91 1.01 16.15 -3.47
C ARG A 91 0.79 15.63 -2.06
N ASN A 92 1.63 14.68 -1.67
CA ASN A 92 1.67 14.11 -0.33
C ASN A 92 3.15 13.93 0.08
N LYS A 93 3.42 13.65 1.36
CA LYS A 93 4.80 13.56 1.85
C LYS A 93 5.60 12.41 1.24
N GLN A 94 4.92 11.35 0.80
CA GLN A 94 5.55 10.24 0.12
C GLN A 94 6.02 10.63 -1.29
N LEU A 95 5.22 11.37 -2.06
CA LEU A 95 5.61 11.90 -3.36
C LEU A 95 6.73 12.94 -3.24
N GLU A 96 6.68 13.81 -2.22
CA GLU A 96 7.78 14.74 -1.91
C GLU A 96 9.08 14.00 -1.61
N LEU A 97 9.02 12.92 -0.82
CA LEU A 97 10.16 12.06 -0.50
C LEU A 97 10.71 11.36 -1.75
N HIS A 98 9.84 10.78 -2.59
CA HIS A 98 10.26 10.14 -3.83
C HIS A 98 10.88 11.13 -4.82
N GLN A 99 10.35 12.35 -4.91
CA GLN A 99 10.96 13.40 -5.74
C GLN A 99 12.34 13.79 -5.20
N LEU A 100 12.49 13.95 -3.89
CA LEU A 100 13.79 14.22 -3.27
C LEU A 100 14.82 13.12 -3.61
N LEU A 101 14.43 11.84 -3.50
CA LEU A 101 15.29 10.73 -3.88
C LEU A 101 15.64 10.75 -5.38
N THR A 102 14.66 11.07 -6.23
CA THR A 102 14.85 11.20 -7.68
C THR A 102 15.85 12.30 -8.04
N ASP A 103 15.77 13.46 -7.37
CA ASP A 103 16.67 14.59 -7.59
C ASP A 103 18.14 14.25 -7.26
N TYR A 104 18.36 13.27 -6.37
CA TYR A 104 19.68 12.75 -6.00
C TYR A 104 20.09 11.49 -6.78
N GLY A 105 19.29 11.07 -7.78
CA GLY A 105 19.60 9.99 -8.71
C GLY A 105 19.01 8.62 -8.35
N TYR A 106 18.23 8.49 -7.28
CA TYR A 106 17.51 7.26 -6.92
C TYR A 106 16.14 7.26 -7.59
N THR A 107 16.12 6.96 -8.90
CA THR A 107 14.94 7.12 -9.77
C THR A 107 13.98 5.93 -9.79
N SER A 108 14.34 4.83 -9.12
CA SER A 108 13.60 3.55 -9.17
C SER A 108 13.15 3.13 -7.78
N VAL A 109 11.95 2.55 -7.70
CA VAL A 109 11.35 2.04 -6.47
C VAL A 109 11.01 0.57 -6.65
N VAL A 110 11.37 -0.25 -5.67
CA VAL A 110 10.99 -1.66 -5.60
C VAL A 110 10.46 -1.96 -4.20
N ALA A 111 9.30 -2.60 -4.13
CA ALA A 111 8.79 -3.14 -2.87
C ALA A 111 9.56 -4.42 -2.54
N THR A 112 10.30 -4.44 -1.42
CA THR A 112 11.14 -5.59 -1.03
C THR A 112 10.46 -6.51 -0.03
N ASN A 113 9.65 -5.95 0.87
CA ASN A 113 9.01 -6.67 1.97
C ASN A 113 7.57 -6.17 2.14
N CYS A 114 6.68 -7.07 2.56
CA CYS A 114 5.31 -6.75 2.91
C CYS A 114 4.91 -7.63 4.09
N GLU A 115 4.50 -7.01 5.19
CA GLU A 115 3.90 -7.66 6.34
C GLU A 115 2.48 -7.11 6.50
N GLN A 116 1.51 -7.99 6.73
CA GLN A 116 0.11 -7.62 6.89
C GLN A 116 -0.47 -8.28 8.14
N GLY A 117 -1.06 -7.46 9.01
CA GLY A 117 -1.89 -7.90 10.13
C GLY A 117 -3.36 -7.76 9.79
N TYR A 118 -4.18 -8.73 10.19
CA TYR A 118 -5.62 -8.72 9.98
C TYR A 118 -6.34 -8.93 11.30
N ASP A 119 -6.90 -7.86 11.87
CA ASP A 119 -7.63 -7.95 13.14
C ASP A 119 -8.98 -8.64 12.99
N ARG A 120 -9.59 -8.51 11.81
CA ARG A 120 -10.86 -9.16 11.45
C ARG A 120 -11.01 -9.31 9.95
N TYR A 121 -11.95 -10.16 9.55
CA TYR A 121 -12.43 -10.20 8.17
C TYR A 121 -13.34 -9.00 7.88
N LEU A 122 -13.23 -8.48 6.65
CA LEU A 122 -14.10 -7.44 6.13
C LEU A 122 -15.35 -8.05 5.50
N ARG A 123 -16.47 -7.35 5.57
CA ARG A 123 -17.77 -7.80 5.02
C ARG A 123 -18.26 -6.86 3.93
N PRO A 124 -19.04 -7.36 2.96
CA PRO A 124 -19.72 -6.48 2.01
C PRO A 124 -20.50 -5.37 2.71
N GLY A 125 -20.31 -4.13 2.27
CA GLY A 125 -20.87 -2.93 2.88
C GLY A 125 -19.98 -2.24 3.93
N ASP A 126 -18.91 -2.88 4.40
CA ASP A 126 -17.90 -2.21 5.23
C ASP A 126 -17.28 -1.05 4.42
N GLU A 127 -17.09 0.09 5.08
CA GLU A 127 -16.28 1.20 4.56
C GLU A 127 -14.98 1.26 5.35
N ILE A 128 -13.86 1.40 4.64
CA ILE A 128 -12.53 1.46 5.25
C ILE A 128 -11.82 2.75 4.87
N SER A 129 -10.86 3.16 5.70
CA SER A 129 -9.95 4.24 5.40
C SER A 129 -8.51 3.82 5.61
N LEU A 130 -7.60 4.44 4.86
CA LEU A 130 -6.16 4.24 4.93
C LEU A 130 -5.50 5.47 5.51
N THR A 131 -4.61 5.26 6.47
CA THR A 131 -3.61 6.24 6.88
C THR A 131 -2.23 5.63 6.63
N THR A 132 -1.34 6.39 6.03
CA THR A 132 0.02 5.93 5.69
C THR A 132 1.02 6.76 6.48
N THR A 133 1.94 6.10 7.18
CA THR A 133 3.01 6.74 7.94
C THR A 133 4.36 6.24 7.44
N ILE A 134 5.33 7.16 7.32
CA ILE A 134 6.72 6.77 7.06
C ILE A 134 7.32 6.33 8.40
N GLU A 135 7.32 5.03 8.67
CA GLU A 135 7.76 4.48 9.95
C GLU A 135 9.28 4.65 10.16
N SER A 136 10.08 4.37 9.14
CA SER A 136 11.53 4.45 9.22
C SER A 136 12.16 4.65 7.85
N ILE A 137 13.36 5.23 7.84
CA ILE A 137 14.23 5.33 6.67
C ILE A 137 15.63 4.93 7.14
N SER A 138 16.24 3.94 6.49
CA SER A 138 17.61 3.54 6.81
C SER A 138 18.64 4.44 6.15
N GLU A 139 19.90 4.28 6.54
CA GLU A 139 21.04 4.74 5.76
C GLU A 139 21.08 4.04 4.38
N GLU A 140 21.80 4.63 3.44
CA GLU A 140 22.03 4.06 2.12
C GLU A 140 22.73 2.70 2.22
N LYS A 141 22.30 1.74 1.38
CA LYS A 141 22.84 0.38 1.36
C LYS A 141 23.12 -0.05 -0.07
N ALA A 142 24.33 -0.54 -0.28
CA ALA A 142 24.64 -1.31 -1.48
C ALA A 142 23.79 -2.60 -1.52
N THR A 143 23.00 -2.74 -2.58
CA THR A 143 22.14 -3.90 -2.85
C THR A 143 22.50 -4.55 -4.19
N ALA A 144 21.83 -5.66 -4.54
CA ALA A 144 21.98 -6.26 -5.86
C ALA A 144 21.41 -5.39 -7.00
N LEU A 145 20.64 -4.34 -6.68
CA LEU A 145 19.99 -3.45 -7.65
C LEU A 145 20.69 -2.10 -7.81
N GLY A 146 21.58 -1.72 -6.89
CA GLY A 146 22.20 -0.40 -6.87
C GLY A 146 22.87 -0.04 -5.55
N ILE A 147 23.27 1.23 -5.43
CA ILE A 147 24.01 1.82 -4.31
C ILE A 147 23.06 2.54 -3.37
#